data_AF-A0A933MDZ3-F1
#
_entry.id   AF-A0A933MDZ3-F1
#
_cell.length_a   1.000
_cell.length_b   1.000
_cell.length_c   1.000
_cell.angle_alpha   90.00
_cell.angle_beta   90.00
_cell.angle_gamma   90.00
#
_symmetry.space_group_name_H-M   'P 1'
#
loop_
_entity.id
_entity.type
_entity.pdbx_description
1 polymer ?
#
loop_
_entity_poly.entity_id
_entity_poly.type
_entity_poly.pdbx_seq_one_letter_code
_entity_poly.pdbx_strand_id
1 'polypeptide(L)'
;MRRVFEIDPILCPICGVETRPMAVITDDAELGRLLAHVGLPTRFPKTKPARSLPAFSGDECQVDPGVDAGGGIDEGPEPNWAAA
;
A
#
# COMPACT_ATOMS: atom_id res chain seq x y z
N MET A 1 -4.98 3.92 -0.04
CA MET A 1 -5.44 2.51 -0.09
C MET A 1 -4.34 1.64 -0.68
N ARG A 2 -3.86 0.62 0.05
CA ARG A 2 -2.68 -0.17 -0.32
C ARG A 2 -3.06 -1.64 -0.24
N ARG A 3 -3.05 -2.36 -1.38
CA ARG A 3 -2.97 -3.82 -1.33
C ARG A 3 -1.56 -4.13 -0.86
N VAL A 4 -1.40 -4.28 0.44
CA VAL A 4 -0.19 -4.82 1.03
C VAL A 4 -0.15 -6.27 0.56
N PHE A 5 0.79 -6.59 -0.31
CA PHE A 5 1.23 -7.98 -0.40
C PHE A 5 1.54 -8.37 1.04
N GLU A 6 0.88 -9.38 1.60
CA GLU A 6 1.01 -9.86 3.00
C GLU A 6 2.42 -10.40 3.34
N ILE A 7 3.43 -9.93 2.62
CA ILE A 7 4.84 -10.26 2.75
C ILE A 7 5.49 -9.03 3.34
N ASP A 8 5.89 -9.14 4.60
CA ASP A 8 6.78 -8.17 5.22
C ASP A 8 8.20 -8.43 4.72
N PRO A 9 8.80 -7.54 3.90
CA PRO A 9 10.14 -7.75 3.37
C PRO A 9 11.24 -7.69 4.45
N ILE A 10 10.91 -7.25 5.66
CA ILE A 10 11.82 -7.20 6.79
C ILE A 10 11.85 -8.56 7.52
N LEU A 11 10.79 -9.35 7.47
CA LEU A 11 10.74 -10.66 8.13
C LEU A 11 11.03 -11.79 7.16
N CYS A 12 11.95 -12.69 7.53
CA CYS A 12 12.19 -13.90 6.74
C CYS A 12 10.93 -14.79 6.72
N PRO A 13 10.35 -15.13 5.55
CA PRO A 13 9.13 -15.93 5.48
C PRO A 13 9.34 -17.41 5.87
N ILE A 14 10.59 -17.86 6.03
CA ILE A 14 10.93 -19.24 6.39
C ILE A 14 11.18 -19.38 7.90
N CYS A 15 11.94 -18.45 8.50
CA CYS A 15 12.37 -18.56 9.90
C CYS A 15 11.86 -17.44 10.83
N GLY A 16 11.25 -16.37 10.29
CA GLY A 16 10.68 -15.27 11.07
C GLY A 16 11.70 -14.30 11.68
N VAL A 17 12.99 -14.43 11.37
CA VAL A 17 14.03 -13.51 11.85
C VAL A 17 13.97 -12.20 11.07
N GLU A 18 14.18 -11.08 11.78
CA GLU A 18 14.26 -9.75 11.20
C GLU A 18 15.52 -9.59 10.34
N THR A 19 15.35 -9.04 9.15
CA THR A 19 16.39 -8.86 8.14
C THR A 19 16.51 -7.39 7.79
N ARG A 20 17.73 -6.94 7.46
CA ARG A 20 17.98 -5.55 7.08
C ARG A 20 17.97 -5.42 5.55
N PRO A 21 17.16 -4.52 4.96
CA PRO A 21 17.20 -4.26 3.53
C PRO A 21 18.56 -3.69 3.14
N MET A 22 19.21 -4.30 2.14
CA MET A 22 20.56 -3.94 1.71
C MET A 22 20.58 -2.79 0.69
N ALA A 23 19.51 -2.66 -0.11
CA ALA A 23 19.37 -1.63 -1.12
C ALA A 23 17.91 -1.42 -1.49
N VAL A 24 17.59 -0.25 -2.02
CA VAL A 24 16.29 0.10 -2.61
C VAL A 24 16.52 0.47 -4.07
N ILE A 25 15.77 -0.17 -4.98
CA ILE A 25 15.83 0.13 -6.42
C ILE A 25 14.74 1.17 -6.70
N THR A 26 15.15 2.36 -7.17
CA THR A 26 14.24 3.47 -7.49
C THR A 26 14.14 3.77 -8.99
N ASP A 27 15.04 3.22 -9.80
CA ASP A 27 15.06 3.38 -11.26
C ASP A 27 14.39 2.17 -11.94
N ASP A 28 13.36 2.45 -12.74
CA ASP A 28 12.61 1.47 -13.51
C ASP A 28 13.47 0.74 -14.55
N ALA A 29 14.50 1.41 -15.10
CA ALA A 29 15.41 0.78 -16.05
C ALA A 29 16.22 -0.35 -15.40
N GLU A 30 16.71 -0.12 -14.17
CA GLU A 30 17.44 -1.12 -13.39
C GLU A 30 16.52 -2.24 -12.91
N LEU A 31 15.28 -1.91 -12.49
CA LEU A 31 14.27 -2.93 -12.19
C LEU A 31 14.02 -3.84 -13.40
N GLY A 32 13.85 -3.25 -14.59
CA GLY A 32 13.66 -4.00 -15.83
C GLY A 32 14.85 -4.90 -16.19
N ARG A 33 16.09 -4.42 -16.03
CA ARG A 33 17.31 -5.21 -16.25
C ARG A 33 17.40 -6.40 -15.30
N LEU A 34 17.11 -6.19 -14.01
CA LEU A 34 17.15 -7.25 -12.99
C LEU A 34 16.08 -8.31 -13.26
N LEU A 35 14.84 -7.90 -13.52
CA LEU A 35 13.75 -8.82 -13.83
C LEU A 35 14.05 -9.66 -15.08
N ALA A 36 14.58 -9.03 -16.13
CA ALA A 36 15.00 -9.76 -17.33
C ALA A 36 16.11 -10.77 -17.04
N HIS A 37 17.08 -10.40 -16.20
CA HIS A 37 18.20 -11.27 -15.84
C HIS A 37 17.74 -12.56 -15.12
N VAL A 38 16.72 -12.48 -14.27
CA VAL A 38 16.15 -13.66 -13.59
C VAL A 38 15.03 -14.35 -14.39
N GLY A 39 14.76 -13.90 -15.62
CA GLY A 39 13.73 -14.49 -16.49
C GLY A 39 12.29 -14.15 -16.10
N LEU A 40 12.07 -13.08 -15.33
CA LEU A 40 10.75 -12.63 -14.92
C LEU A 40 10.16 -11.61 -15.94
N PRO A 41 8.82 -11.49 -16.01
CA PRO A 41 8.17 -10.48 -16.84
C PRO A 41 8.58 -9.07 -16.42
N THR A 42 9.07 -8.28 -17.37
CA THR A 42 9.47 -6.87 -17.14
C THR A 42 8.32 -5.87 -17.32
N ARG A 43 7.18 -6.32 -17.87
CA ARG A 43 6.00 -5.47 -18.04
C ARG A 43 5.04 -5.66 -16.89
N PHE A 44 4.42 -4.56 -16.49
CA PHE A 44 3.38 -4.58 -15.47
C PHE A 44 2.25 -5.53 -15.89
N PRO A 45 1.74 -6.39 -14.98
CA PRO A 45 0.62 -7.27 -15.30
C PRO A 45 -0.60 -6.43 -15.66
N LYS A 46 -1.29 -6.79 -16.75
CA LYS A 46 -2.56 -6.15 -17.09
C LYS A 46 -3.56 -6.44 -15.98
N THR A 47 -3.94 -5.42 -15.21
CA THR A 47 -4.94 -5.56 -14.16
C THR A 47 -6.30 -5.82 -14.80
N LYS A 48 -6.98 -6.87 -14.36
CA LYS A 48 -8.41 -7.01 -14.63
C LYS A 48 -9.17 -6.08 -13.70
N PRO A 49 -10.34 -5.54 -14.11
CA PRO A 49 -11.20 -4.82 -13.18
C PRO A 49 -11.44 -5.69 -11.94
N ALA A 50 -11.55 -5.05 -10.79
CA ALA A 50 -11.99 -5.74 -9.59
C ALA A 50 -13.30 -6.47 -9.91
N ARG A 51 -13.47 -7.68 -9.38
CA ARG A 51 -14.76 -8.37 -9.47
C ARG A 51 -15.84 -7.40 -9.02
N SER A 52 -16.98 -7.41 -9.70
CA SER A 52 -18.14 -6.63 -9.26
C SER A 52 -18.38 -6.93 -7.78
N LEU A 53 -18.75 -5.90 -7.04
CA LEU A 53 -19.20 -6.07 -5.66
C LEU A 53 -20.28 -7.16 -5.63
N PRO A 54 -20.37 -7.97 -4.56
CA PRO A 54 -21.50 -8.87 -4.36
C PRO A 54 -22.81 -8.10 -4.52
N ALA A 55 -23.81 -8.68 -5.18
CA ALA A 55 -25.12 -8.05 -5.30
C ALA A 55 -25.79 -8.02 -3.93
N PHE A 56 -25.72 -6.90 -3.22
CA PHE A 56 -26.51 -6.65 -2.02
C PHE A 56 -27.85 -6.05 -2.42
N SER A 57 -28.95 -6.70 -2.03
CA SER A 57 -30.30 -6.11 -2.08
C SER A 57 -30.58 -5.41 -0.77
N GLY A 58 -30.21 -4.14 -0.63
CA GLY A 58 -30.56 -3.37 0.56
C GLY A 58 -29.63 -2.20 0.81
N ASP A 59 -30.22 -1.03 0.91
CA ASP A 59 -29.65 0.22 1.42
C ASP A 59 -28.92 0.04 2.76
N GLU A 60 -27.61 -0.21 2.71
CA GLU A 60 -26.71 0.04 3.83
C GLU A 60 -25.30 0.25 3.28
N CYS A 61 -25.08 1.39 2.61
CA CYS A 61 -23.75 1.98 2.63
C CYS A 61 -23.33 2.06 4.11
N GLN A 62 -22.17 1.50 4.47
CA GLN A 62 -21.55 1.76 5.77
C GLN A 62 -21.21 3.25 5.86
N VAL A 63 -22.19 4.06 6.24
CA VAL A 63 -21.99 5.42 6.73
C VAL A 63 -21.50 5.26 8.16
N ASP A 64 -20.26 5.66 8.41
CA ASP A 64 -19.74 5.71 9.77
C ASP A 64 -20.55 6.80 10.53
N PRO A 65 -21.30 6.46 11.59
CA PRO A 65 -22.16 7.43 12.28
C PRO A 65 -21.40 8.63 12.86
N GLY A 66 -20.07 8.56 12.95
CA GLY A 66 -19.23 9.66 13.42
C GLY A 66 -19.04 10.80 12.41
N VAL A 67 -19.33 10.61 11.12
CA VAL A 67 -19.07 11.62 10.08
C VAL A 67 -20.13 12.72 10.03
N ASP A 68 -21.38 12.41 10.39
CA ASP A 68 -22.50 13.38 10.39
C ASP A 68 -22.56 14.24 11.67
N ALA A 69 -21.69 13.99 12.65
CA ALA A 69 -21.66 14.73 13.91
C ALA A 69 -21.05 16.15 13.81
N GLY A 70 -20.60 16.57 12.62
CA GLY A 70 -20.30 17.98 12.32
C GLY A 70 -19.30 18.65 13.27
N GLY A 71 -18.38 17.91 13.87
CA GLY A 71 -17.22 18.49 14.55
C GLY A 71 -16.13 18.74 13.52
N GLY A 72 -15.89 19.99 13.16
CA GLY A 72 -14.72 20.36 12.35
C GLY A 72 -13.44 19.82 13.00
N ILE A 73 -12.45 19.46 12.19
CA ILE A 73 -11.11 19.24 12.71
C ILE A 73 -10.62 20.57 13.30
N ASP A 74 -10.35 20.62 14.59
CA ASP A 74 -9.65 21.75 15.18
C ASP A 74 -8.28 21.85 14.49
N GLU A 75 -7.88 23.04 14.06
CA GLU A 75 -6.50 23.28 13.60
C GLU A 75 -5.56 22.96 14.76
N GLY A 76 -4.98 21.76 14.71
CA GLY A 76 -3.96 21.33 15.66
C GLY A 76 -2.78 22.31 15.64
N PRO A 77 -2.05 22.45 16.77
CA PRO A 77 -0.96 23.42 16.87
C PRO A 77 0.06 23.21 15.76
N GLU A 78 0.53 24.34 15.20
CA GLU A 78 1.56 24.40 14.16
C GLU A 78 2.69 23.40 14.46
N PRO A 79 3.00 22.47 13.56
CA PRO A 79 3.97 21.44 13.85
C PRO A 79 5.38 22.06 13.91
N ASN A 80 6.11 21.81 15.01
CA ASN A 80 7.37 22.47 15.38
C ASN A 80 8.62 22.05 14.58
N TRP A 81 8.45 21.52 13.36
CA TRP A 81 9.56 21.06 12.53
C TRP A 81 10.40 22.19 11.92
N ALA A 82 10.03 23.46 12.16
CA ALA A 82 10.79 24.65 11.74
C ALA A 82 11.93 25.06 12.71
N ALA A 83 12.32 24.21 13.65
CA ALA A 83 13.40 24.47 14.61
C ALA A 83 14.50 23.41 14.60
N ALA A 84 14.95 22.99 13.41
CA ALA A 84 16.15 22.17 13.21
C ALA A 84 17.05 22.77 12.12
#